data_AF-A0A0A9FRZ3-F1
#
_entry.id   AF-A0A0A9FRZ3-F1
#
_cell.length_a   1.000
_cell.length_b   1.000
_cell.length_c   1.000
_cell.angle_alpha   90.00
_cell.angle_beta   90.00
_cell.angle_gamma   90.00
#
_symmetry.space_group_name_H-M   'P 1'
#
loop_
_entity.id
_entity.type
_entity.pdbx_description
1 polymer ?
#
loop_
_entity_poly.entity_id
_entity_poly.type
_entity_poly.pdbx_seq_one_letter_code
_entity_poly.pdbx_strand_id
1 'polypeptide(L)' 'MCTNLCKIPCQKFIQDSFGMPVYMSPNFEDMSCEMIFGHEPPEDDPALKQPCFATKCIAKQNHHVNCSI' A
#
# COMPACT_ATOMS: atom_id res chain seq x y z
N MET A 1 -4.05 5.09 -1.97
CA MET A 1 -2.83 4.38 -1.51
C MET A 1 -2.79 3.01 -2.17
N CYS A 2 -1.66 2.56 -2.72
CA CYS A 2 -1.55 1.23 -3.34
C CYS A 2 -0.42 0.44 -2.68
N THR A 3 -0.74 -0.66 -2.02
CA THR A 3 0.21 -1.43 -1.20
C THR A 3 1.36 -2.04 -2.01
N ASN A 4 1.12 -2.42 -3.26
CA ASN A 4 2.17 -2.89 -4.17
C ASN A 4 3.16 -1.79 -4.60
N LEU A 5 2.81 -0.51 -4.42
CA LEU A 5 3.66 0.62 -4.79
C LEU A 5 4.26 1.35 -3.58
N CYS A 6 3.52 1.48 -2.48
CA CYS A 6 3.97 2.25 -1.32
C CYS A 6 4.45 1.37 -0.16
N LYS A 7 3.90 0.16 0.02
CA LYS A 7 4.17 -0.68 1.19
C LYS A 7 5.34 -1.62 0.91
N ILE A 8 5.21 -2.52 -0.06
CA ILE A 8 6.24 -3.53 -0.36
C ILE A 8 7.62 -2.90 -0.66
N PRO A 9 7.75 -1.96 -1.63
CA PRO A 9 9.07 -1.42 -1.95
C PRO A 9 9.65 -0.55 -0.83
N CYS A 10 8.81 0.11 -0.02
CA CYS A 10 9.31 0.97 1.06
C CYS A 10 9.74 0.14 2.28
N GLN A 11 9.01 -0.92 2.61
CA GLN A 11 9.47 -1.92 3.60
C GLN A 11 10.81 -2.53 3.19
N LYS A 12 10.92 -2.95 1.93
CA LYS A 12 12.17 -3.48 1.39
C LYS A 12 13.31 -2.45 1.45
N PHE A 13 13.05 -1.22 1.03
CA PHE A 13 14.05 -0.15 1.07
C PHE A 13 14.56 0.13 2.48
N ILE A 14 13.66 0.20 3.47
CA ILE A 14 14.04 0.45 4.86
C ILE A 14 14.82 -0.74 5.42
N GLN A 15 14.40 -1.97 5.12
CA GLN A 15 15.12 -3.16 5.54
C GLN A 15 16.52 -3.22 4.94
N ASP A 16 16.65 -2.96 3.64
CA ASP A 16 17.93 -3.00 2.92
C ASP A 16 18.87 -1.84 3.34
N SER A 17 18.32 -0.65 3.63
CA SER A 17 19.11 0.55 3.94
C SER A 17 19.46 0.69 5.43
N PHE A 18 18.53 0.35 6.33
CA PHE A 18 18.69 0.52 7.78
C PHE A 18 18.95 -0.80 8.51
N GLY A 19 18.78 -1.95 7.85
CA GLY A 19 19.02 -3.26 8.45
C GLY A 19 18.01 -3.66 9.52
N MET A 20 16.85 -2.99 9.59
CA MET A 20 15.81 -3.29 10.57
C MET A 20 14.48 -3.66 9.89
N PRO A 21 13.73 -4.62 10.45
CA PRO A 21 12.40 -4.92 9.95
C PRO A 21 11.47 -3.72 10.17
N VAL A 22 10.60 -3.46 9.20
CA VAL A 22 9.56 -2.43 9.31
C VAL A 22 8.24 -2.95 8.78
N TYR A 23 7.18 -2.67 9.52
CA TYR A 23 5.82 -2.93 9.10
C TYR A 23 5.14 -1.62 8.72
N MET A 24 4.54 -1.58 7.52
CA MET A 24 3.76 -0.43 7.08
C MET A 24 2.26 -0.71 7.17
N SER A 25 1.56 0.04 8.00
CA SER A 25 0.11 -0.06 8.17
C SER A 25 -0.59 1.11 7.47
N PRO A 26 -1.17 0.92 6.28
CA PRO A 26 -1.89 1.98 5.59
C PRO A 26 -3.27 2.19 6.20
N ASN A 27 -3.62 3.45 6.44
CA ASN A 27 -4.98 3.88 6.68
C ASN A 27 -5.59 4.38 5.35
N PHE A 28 -6.64 3.70 4.89
CA PHE A 28 -7.29 3.98 3.61
C PHE A 28 -8.34 5.09 3.70
N GLU A 29 -8.79 5.45 4.90
CA GLU A 29 -9.79 6.50 5.12
C GLU A 29 -9.17 7.90 4.96
N ASP A 30 -8.01 8.12 5.58
CA ASP A 30 -7.26 9.38 5.55
C ASP A 30 -6.11 9.39 4.53
N MET A 31 -5.83 8.24 3.91
CA MET A 31 -4.71 8.00 3.00
C MET A 31 -3.33 8.14 3.66
N SER A 32 -3.22 7.99 4.98
CA SER A 32 -1.97 7.99 5.73
C SER A 32 -1.37 6.58 5.85
N CYS A 33 -0.07 6.48 6.18
CA CYS A 33 0.61 5.20 6.40
C CYS A 33 1.46 5.29 7.65
N GLU A 34 1.23 4.39 8.61
CA GLU A 34 2.04 4.28 9.81
C GLU A 34 3.21 3.32 9.57
N MET A 35 4.41 3.73 9.98
CA MET A 35 5.61 2.90 9.90
C MET A 35 5.98 2.40 11.29
N ILE A 36 5.95 1.09 11.48
CA ILE A 36 6.23 0.42 12.76
C ILE A 36 7.59 -0.27 12.63
N PHE A 37 8.61 0.34 13.23
CA PHE A 37 9.97 -0.20 13.24
C PHE A 37 10.09 -1.39 14.21
N GLY A 38 10.90 -2.38 13.85
CA GLY A 38 11.12 -3.59 14.65
C GLY A 38 10.03 -4.66 14.50
N HIS A 39 9.03 -4.43 13.65
CA HIS A 39 7.97 -5.41 13.38
C HIS A 39 8.15 -6.03 12.01
N GLU A 40 8.18 -7.36 11.94
CA GLU A 40 8.24 -8.06 10.67
C GLU A 40 6.90 -7.96 9.94
N PRO A 41 6.90 -7.81 8.61
CA PRO A 41 5.67 -7.87 7.83
C PRO A 41 4.98 -9.23 8.01
N PRO A 42 3.67 -9.26 8.33
CA PRO A 42 2.91 -10.50 8.39
C PRO A 42 2.82 -11.13 6.99
N GLU A 43 2.80 -12.45 6.93
CA GLU A 43 2.74 -13.21 5.66
C GLU A 43 1.40 -12.99 4.94
N ASP A 44 0.29 -12.93 5.68
CA ASP A 44 -1.05 -12.70 5.14
C ASP A 44 -1.58 -11.32 5.51
N ASP A 45 -1.11 -10.32 4.78
CA ASP A 45 -1.36 -8.91 5.08
C ASP A 45 -2.76 -8.45 4.61
N PRO A 46 -3.63 -7.98 5.51
CA PRO A 46 -4.97 -7.53 5.14
C PRO A 46 -4.94 -6.31 4.20
N ALA A 47 -3.89 -5.49 4.23
CA ALA A 47 -3.76 -4.35 3.34
C ALA A 47 -3.42 -4.76 1.89
N LEU A 48 -2.94 -6.00 1.65
CA LEU A 48 -2.75 -6.55 0.31
C LEU A 48 -4.06 -7.07 -0.30
N LYS A 49 -5.08 -7.37 0.53
CA LYS A 49 -6.39 -7.84 0.07
C LYS A 49 -7.29 -6.72 -0.45
N GLN A 50 -6.98 -5.47 -0.09
CA GLN A 50 -7.75 -4.28 -0.50
C GLN A 50 -7.30 -3.81 -1.90
N PRO A 51 -8.22 -3.58 -2.85
CA PRO A 51 -7.85 -3.08 -4.17
C PRO A 51 -7.31 -1.65 -4.12
N CYS A 52 -6.27 -1.37 -4.90
CA CYS A 52 -5.68 -0.04 -4.98
C CYS A 52 -6.71 0.97 -5.50
N PHE A 53 -6.99 2.02 -4.72
CA PHE A 53 -7.93 3.09 -5.08
C PHE A 53 -9.38 2.64 -5.35
N ALA A 54 -9.89 1.65 -4.62
CA ALA A 54 -11.28 1.20 -4.68
C ALA A 54 -12.33 2.34 -4.73
N THR A 55 -12.07 3.44 -4.01
CA THR A 55 -12.95 4.61 -3.90
C THR A 55 -12.65 5.76 -4.87
N LYS A 56 -11.64 5.63 -5.74
CA LYS A 56 -11.23 6.70 -6.66
C LYS A 56 -11.01 6.17 -8.08
N CYS A 57 -12.10 5.78 -8.75
CA CYS A 57 -12.10 5.81 -10.22
C CYS A 57 -12.09 7.28 -10.67
N ILE A 58 -10.91 7.90 -10.71
CA ILE A 58 -10.68 9.16 -11.43
C ILE A 58 -10.18 8.78 -12.82
N ALA A 59 -11.07 8.22 -13.65
CA ALA A 59 -10.76 7.96 -15.04
C ALA A 59 -10.54 9.30 -15.76
N LYS A 60 -9.29 9.68 -16.02
CA LYS A 60 -9.01 10.59 -17.14
C LYS A 60 -9.30 9.79 -18.40
N GLN A 61 -10.40 10.14 -19.08
CA GLN A 61 -11.00 9.46 -20.23
C GLN A 61 -10.11 9.42 -21.48
N ASN A 62 -8.90 8.87 -21.41
CA ASN A 62 -8.03 8.70 -22.60
C ASN A 62 -7.97 7.25 -23.09
N HIS A 63 -8.33 6.29 -22.23
CA HIS A 63 -8.51 4.89 -22.61
C HIS A 63 -9.81 4.39 -22.00
N HIS A 64 -10.57 3.62 -22.77
CA HIS A 64 -11.94 3.20 -22.51
C HIS A 64 -12.03 2.19 -21.35
N VAL A 65 -11.71 2.62 -20.12
CA VAL A 65 -11.83 1.79 -18.92
C VAL A 65 -13.24 1.93 -18.34
N ASN A 66 -14.00 0.83 -18.40
CA ASN A 66 -15.32 0.76 -17.80
C ASN A 66 -15.18 0.41 -16.31
N CYS A 67 -15.22 1.42 -15.43
CA CYS A 67 -15.29 1.22 -13.99
C CYS A 67 -16.72 0.84 -13.61
N SER A 68 -17.01 -0.46 -13.47
CA SER A 68 -18.25 -0.92 -12.84
C SER A 68 -18.01 -1.05 -11.33
N ILE A 69 -18.97 -0.53 -10.56
CA ILE A 69 -19.03 -0.60 -9.08
C ILE A 69 -19.14 -2.06 -8.64
#